data_AF-A0A355V655-F1
#
_entry.id   AF-A0A355V655-F1
#
_cell.length_a   1.000
_cell.length_b   1.000
_cell.length_c   1.000
_cell.angle_alpha   90.00
_cell.angle_beta   90.00
_cell.angle_gamma   90.00
#
_symmetry.space_group_name_H-M   'P 1'
#
loop_
_entity.id
_entity.type
_entity.pdbx_description
1 polymer ?
#
loop_
_entity_poly.entity_id
_entity_poly.type
_entity_poly.pdbx_seq_one_letter_code
_entity_poly.pdbx_strand_id
1 'polypeptide(L)' 'MNGRRVVVTGLGMVTPLGNDVTSTWDGLKAGNSGINLIEHFDVSAFSTRFGGS' A
#
# COMPACT_ATOMS: atom_id res chain seq x y z
N MET A 1 -26.91 -11.43 -23.65
CA MET A 1 -25.73 -10.57 -23.43
C MET A 1 -24.50 -11.29 -23.96
N ASN A 2 -24.10 -11.08 -25.20
CA ASN A 2 -22.79 -11.56 -25.67
C ASN A 2 -21.73 -10.52 -25.26
N GLY A 3 -21.48 -10.45 -23.94
CA GLY A 3 -20.50 -9.55 -23.35
C GLY A 3 -19.08 -10.05 -23.59
N ARG A 4 -18.16 -9.15 -23.93
CA ARG A 4 -16.73 -9.44 -24.06
C ARG A 4 -16.23 -10.01 -22.74
N ARG A 5 -15.73 -11.25 -22.72
CA ARG A 5 -15.12 -11.82 -21.52
C ARG A 5 -13.79 -11.12 -21.27
N VAL A 6 -13.68 -10.52 -20.09
CA VAL A 6 -12.44 -9.98 -19.55
C VAL A 6 -12.04 -10.86 -18.39
N VAL A 7 -10.76 -11.24 -18.33
CA VAL A 7 -10.20 -12.04 -17.24
C VAL A 7 -9.02 -11.31 -16.63
N VAL A 8 -8.86 -11.45 -15.32
CA VAL A 8 -7.66 -11.03 -14.58
C VAL A 8 -6.77 -12.27 -14.45
N THR A 9 -5.57 -12.19 -14.99
CA THR A 9 -4.62 -13.33 -15.02
C THR A 9 -3.59 -13.30 -13.90
N GLY A 10 -3.52 -12.20 -13.14
CA GLY A 10 -2.60 -12.05 -12.02
C GLY A 10 -2.82 -10.73 -11.28
N LEU A 11 -2.37 -10.70 -10.03
CA LEU A 11 -2.39 -9.53 -9.16
C LEU A 11 -1.05 -9.45 -8.41
N GLY A 12 -0.58 -8.24 -8.19
CA GLY A 12 0.62 -7.95 -7.41
C GLY A 12 0.48 -6.58 -6.75
N MET A 13 1.07 -6.43 -5.56
CA MET A 13 0.95 -5.20 -4.77
C MET A 13 2.27 -4.92 -4.07
N VAL A 14 2.69 -3.65 -4.08
CA VAL A 14 3.83 -3.13 -3.32
C VAL A 14 3.35 -1.85 -2.67
N THR A 15 3.14 -1.90 -1.36
CA THR A 15 2.54 -0.81 -0.59
C THR A 15 3.14 -0.74 0.81
N PRO A 16 2.96 0.37 1.54
CA PRO A 16 3.35 0.45 2.95
C PRO A 16 2.58 -0.51 3.89
N LEU A 17 1.55 -1.21 3.40
CA LEU A 17 0.83 -2.25 4.15
C LEU A 17 1.32 -3.67 3.84
N GLY A 18 2.17 -3.84 2.84
CA GLY A 18 2.64 -5.15 2.40
C GLY A 18 3.18 -5.15 0.97
N ASN A 19 4.05 -6.11 0.70
CA ASN A 19 4.70 -6.31 -0.61
C ASN A 19 4.11 -7.49 -1.40
N ASP A 20 2.93 -7.95 -0.99
CA ASP A 20 2.12 -8.91 -1.72
C ASP A 20 0.62 -8.59 -1.54
N VAL A 21 -0.21 -9.28 -2.33
CA VAL A 21 -1.66 -9.08 -2.32
C VAL A 21 -2.27 -9.42 -0.96
N THR A 22 -1.81 -10.50 -0.33
CA THR A 22 -2.41 -11.02 0.90
C THR A 22 -2.19 -10.06 2.06
N SER A 23 -0.93 -9.71 2.31
CA SER A 23 -0.52 -8.79 3.38
C SER A 23 -1.18 -7.41 3.23
N THR A 24 -1.17 -6.86 2.00
CA THR A 24 -1.81 -5.57 1.74
C THR A 24 -3.32 -5.63 2.00
N TRP A 25 -3.99 -6.67 1.52
CA TRP A 25 -5.45 -6.81 1.66
C TRP A 25 -5.88 -7.03 3.11
N ASP A 26 -5.13 -7.83 3.86
CA ASP A 26 -5.42 -8.06 5.28
C ASP A 26 -5.19 -6.80 6.11
N GLY A 27 -4.13 -6.03 5.83
CA GLY A 27 -3.90 -4.73 6.47
C GLY A 27 -5.02 -3.72 6.19
N LEU A 28 -5.50 -3.65 4.95
CA LEU A 28 -6.62 -2.78 4.57
C LEU A 28 -7.91 -3.17 5.31
N LYS A 29 -8.27 -4.46 5.34
CA LYS A 29 -9.47 -4.94 6.06
C LYS A 29 -9.38 -4.69 7.56
N ALA A 30 -8.18 -4.76 8.14
CA ALA A 30 -7.96 -4.47 9.56
C ALA A 30 -8.02 -2.96 9.88
N GLY A 31 -8.10 -2.09 8.87
CA GLY A 31 -8.08 -0.64 9.05
C GLY A 31 -6.69 -0.09 9.42
N ASN A 32 -5.63 -0.83 9.11
CA ASN A 32 -4.27 -0.39 9.39
C ASN A 32 -3.90 0.78 8.47
N SER A 33 -3.21 1.77 9.02
CA SER A 33 -2.56 2.82 8.24
C SER A 33 -1.13 2.40 7.93
N GLY A 34 -0.75 2.47 6.65
CA GLY A 34 0.64 2.33 6.23
C GLY A 34 1.43 3.64 6.36
N ILE A 35 0.80 4.72 6.81
CA ILE A 35 1.41 6.04 6.97
C ILE A 35 1.86 6.24 8.41
N ASN A 36 3.15 6.53 8.59
CA ASN A 36 3.78 6.80 9.89
C ASN A 36 4.81 7.93 9.78
N LEU A 37 5.44 8.31 10.89
CA LEU A 37 6.58 9.23 10.89
C LEU A 37 7.76 8.62 10.13
N ILE A 38 8.49 9.47 9.39
CA ILE A 38 9.68 9.04 8.66
C ILE A 38 10.84 8.95 9.66
N GLU A 39 11.33 7.73 9.90
CA GLU A 39 12.44 7.47 10.84
C GLU A 39 13.75 7.04 10.14
N HIS A 40 13.71 6.81 8.84
CA HIS A 40 14.86 6.30 8.07
C HIS A 40 15.92 7.36 7.75
N PHE A 41 15.59 8.65 7.85
CA PHE A 41 16.51 9.76 7.61
C PHE A 41 16.06 11.04 8.32
N ASP A 42 16.96 12.03 8.45
CA ASP A 42 16.62 13.31 9.07
C ASP A 42 15.68 14.13 8.17
N VAL A 43 14.46 14.33 8.67
CA VAL A 43 13.42 15.14 8.01
C VAL A 43 13.27 16.54 8.62
N SER A 44 14.19 16.99 9.47
CA SER A 44 14.10 18.26 10.21
C SER A 44 13.90 19.49 9.30
N ALA A 45 14.56 19.50 8.14
CA ALA A 45 14.48 20.57 7.15
C ALA A 45 13.18 20.58 6.32
N PHE A 46 12.33 19.54 6.41
CA PHE A 46 11.14 19.41 5.60
C PHE A 46 9.87 19.76 6.40
N SER A 47 8.91 20.38 5.71
CA SER A 47 7.59 20.70 6.26
C SER A 47 6.74 19.46 6.50
N THR A 48 6.97 18.39 5.74
CA THR A 48 6.29 17.09 5.86
C THR A 48 7.26 16.06 6.42
N ARG A 49 6.81 15.29 7.42
CA ARG A 49 7.66 14.38 8.22
C ARG A 49 7.07 12.99 8.40
N PHE A 50 6.01 12.69 7.65
CA PHE A 50 5.34 11.40 7.65
C PHE A 50 5.25 10.89 6.22
N GLY A 51 5.17 9.57 6.06
CA GLY A 51 5.13 8.92 4.76
C GLY A 51 4.72 7.46 4.90
N GLY A 52 4.51 6.81 3.75
CA GLY A 52 4.39 5.37 3.68
C GLY A 52 5.78 4.73 3.74
N SER A 53 6.00 3.85 4.72
CA SER A 53 7.25 3.12 4.93
C SER A 53 7.03 1.62 4.84
#